data_AF-A0A2Z6ETL5-F1
#
_entry.id   AF-A0A2Z6ETL5-F1
#
_cell.length_a   1.000
_cell.length_b   1.000
_cell.length_c   1.000
_cell.angle_alpha   90.00
_cell.angle_beta   90.00
_cell.angle_gamma   90.00
#
_symmetry.space_group_name_H-M   'P 1'
#
loop_
_entity.id
_entity.type
_entity.pdbx_description
1 polymer ?
#
loop_
_entity_poly.entity_id
_entity_poly.type
_entity_poly.pdbx_seq_one_letter_code
_entity_poly.pdbx_strand_id
1 'polypeptide(L)'
;MVALAIIASMHFYIIPSYQNSIRRGHRLAACIALYRAAQMIERSGEDLARVASGNVWSLPAGFDQAPQDAKAVYRLHVRAKNQTNGGYTIEAEPINPGPMQGDICGSYLLDANGRRANQALGEAAQASSRMMAYCWQGR
;
A
#
# COMPACT_ATOMS: atom_id res chain seq x y z
N MET A 1 43.66 12.91 -12.33
CA MET A 1 42.60 13.86 -11.96
C MET A 1 41.33 13.72 -12.81
N VAL A 2 41.42 13.44 -14.12
CA VAL A 2 40.24 13.20 -14.99
C VAL A 2 39.42 11.96 -14.59
N ALA A 3 40.07 10.88 -14.16
CA ALA A 3 39.37 9.64 -13.77
C ALA A 3 38.40 9.83 -12.58
N LEU A 4 38.79 10.63 -11.58
CA LEU A 4 37.92 10.92 -10.43
C LEU A 4 36.68 11.73 -10.82
N ALA A 5 36.82 12.64 -11.79
CA ALA A 5 35.70 13.43 -12.30
C ALA A 5 34.67 12.55 -13.03
N ILE A 6 35.13 11.59 -13.85
CA ILE A 6 34.25 10.65 -14.57
C ILE A 6 33.50 9.74 -13.60
N ILE A 7 34.19 9.22 -12.58
CA ILE A 7 33.60 8.36 -11.55
C ILE A 7 32.53 9.15 -10.78
N ALA A 8 32.79 10.40 -10.38
CA ALA A 8 31.81 11.24 -9.67
C ALA A 8 30.54 11.51 -10.49
N SER A 9 30.66 11.77 -11.80
CA SER A 9 29.51 12.00 -12.67
C SER A 9 28.61 10.76 -12.82
N MET A 10 29.19 9.56 -12.81
CA MET A 10 28.44 8.31 -13.01
C MET A 10 27.66 7.88 -11.76
N HIS A 11 28.17 8.17 -10.55
CA HIS A 11 27.47 7.87 -9.30
C HIS A 11 26.16 8.65 -9.13
N PHE A 12 26.02 9.80 -9.79
CA PHE A 12 24.84 10.65 -9.65
C PHE A 12 23.58 10.06 -10.30
N TYR A 13 23.72 9.29 -11.38
CA TYR A 13 22.58 8.76 -12.15
C TYR A 13 22.09 7.38 -11.67
N ILE A 14 22.95 6.60 -11.03
CA ILE A 14 22.64 5.20 -10.67
C ILE A 14 21.68 5.13 -9.47
N ILE A 15 21.86 6.01 -8.49
CA ILE A 15 21.14 5.97 -7.20
C ILE A 15 19.62 6.24 -7.32
N PRO A 16 19.11 7.25 -8.06
CA PRO A 16 17.67 7.51 -8.13
C PRO A 16 16.88 6.42 -8.85
N SER A 17 17.47 5.78 -9.86
CA SER A 17 16.84 4.68 -10.61
C SER A 17 16.56 3.46 -9.72
N TYR A 18 17.50 3.14 -8.84
CA TYR A 18 17.39 2.02 -7.91
C TYR A 18 16.27 2.23 -6.86
N GLN A 19 16.18 3.42 -6.29
CA GLN A 19 15.14 3.77 -5.31
C GLN A 19 13.73 3.66 -5.90
N ASN A 20 13.54 4.11 -7.14
CA ASN A 20 12.25 4.01 -7.82
C ASN A 20 11.87 2.55 -8.09
N SER A 21 12.85 1.70 -8.40
CA SER A 21 12.64 0.26 -8.62
C SER A 21 12.21 -0.44 -7.33
N ILE A 22 12.84 -0.13 -6.20
CA ILE A 22 12.46 -0.66 -4.88
C ILE A 22 11.05 -0.23 -4.50
N ARG A 23 10.73 1.07 -4.62
CA ARG A 23 9.39 1.58 -4.30
C ARG A 23 8.31 0.90 -5.13
N ARG A 24 8.55 0.69 -6.43
CA ARG A 24 7.65 -0.07 -7.30
C ARG A 24 7.41 -1.48 -6.78
N GLY A 25 8.47 -2.18 -6.35
CA GLY A 25 8.35 -3.49 -5.70
C GLY A 25 7.48 -3.46 -4.44
N HIS A 26 7.65 -2.46 -3.58
CA HIS A 26 6.84 -2.30 -2.38
C HIS A 26 5.36 -1.97 -2.68
N ARG A 27 5.07 -1.15 -3.70
CA ARG A 27 3.69 -0.88 -4.15
C ARG A 27 2.99 -2.15 -4.62
N LEU A 28 3.70 -2.98 -5.40
CA LEU A 28 3.21 -4.29 -5.83
C LEU A 28 2.96 -5.23 -4.63
N ALA A 29 3.90 -5.28 -3.69
CA ALA A 29 3.76 -6.09 -2.48
C ALA A 29 2.53 -5.68 -1.65
N ALA A 30 2.26 -4.37 -1.53
CA ALA A 30 1.07 -3.86 -0.86
C ALA A 30 -0.21 -4.29 -1.58
N CYS A 31 -0.27 -4.16 -2.91
CA CYS A 31 -1.41 -4.60 -3.71
C CYS A 31 -1.68 -6.11 -3.54
N ILE A 32 -0.63 -6.94 -3.59
CA ILE A 32 -0.74 -8.39 -3.40
C ILE A 32 -1.26 -8.71 -1.99
N ALA A 33 -0.73 -8.05 -0.96
CA ALA A 33 -1.17 -8.25 0.42
C ALA A 33 -2.65 -7.89 0.60
N LEU A 34 -3.13 -6.79 0.00
CA LEU A 34 -4.54 -6.40 0.04
C LEU A 34 -5.45 -7.47 -0.56
N TYR A 35 -5.12 -8.01 -1.74
CA TYR A 35 -5.93 -9.07 -2.35
C TYR A 35 -5.90 -10.37 -1.55
N ARG A 36 -4.75 -10.72 -0.97
CA ARG A 36 -4.65 -11.91 -0.12
C ARG A 36 -5.45 -11.76 1.17
N ALA A 37 -5.43 -10.57 1.78
CA ALA A 37 -6.26 -10.26 2.94
C ALA A 37 -7.75 -10.31 2.59
N ALA A 38 -8.17 -9.76 1.45
CA ALA A 38 -9.55 -9.85 0.98
C ALA A 38 -9.99 -11.32 0.78
N GLN A 39 -9.19 -12.12 0.08
CA GLN A 39 -9.45 -13.55 -0.10
C GLN A 39 -9.51 -14.32 1.22
N MET A 40 -8.71 -13.93 2.22
CA MET A 40 -8.75 -14.56 3.54
C MET A 40 -10.06 -14.27 4.25
N ILE A 41 -10.53 -13.01 4.22
CA ILE A 41 -11.82 -12.61 4.82
C ILE A 41 -12.98 -13.35 4.12
N GLU A 42 -12.95 -13.42 2.78
CA GLU A 42 -13.95 -14.16 2.01
C GLU A 42 -13.99 -15.66 2.37
N ARG A 43 -12.83 -16.26 2.64
CA ARG A 43 -12.70 -17.68 3.03
C ARG A 43 -13.04 -17.95 4.48
N SER A 44 -12.72 -17.03 5.39
CA SER A 44 -12.99 -17.20 6.82
C SER A 44 -14.48 -17.12 7.13
N GLY A 45 -15.27 -16.51 6.24
CA GLY A 45 -16.71 -16.34 6.42
C GLY A 45 -17.03 -15.51 7.66
N GLU A 46 -16.06 -14.75 8.18
CA GLU A 46 -16.25 -13.94 9.38
C GLU A 46 -17.30 -12.89 9.10
N ASP A 47 -18.37 -12.95 9.89
CA ASP A 47 -19.42 -11.96 9.86
C ASP A 47 -18.81 -10.62 10.29
N LEU A 48 -18.52 -9.78 9.29
CA LEU A 48 -18.04 -8.41 9.45
C LEU A 48 -19.01 -7.55 10.31
N ALA A 49 -20.12 -8.12 10.76
CA ALA A 49 -20.90 -7.66 11.90
C ALA A 49 -20.04 -7.29 13.14
N ARG A 50 -18.89 -7.96 13.39
CA ARG A 50 -17.94 -7.52 14.44
C ARG A 50 -17.11 -6.28 14.07
N VAL A 51 -16.93 -6.05 12.77
CA VAL A 51 -16.30 -4.84 12.24
C VAL A 51 -17.25 -3.64 12.40
N ALA A 52 -18.58 -3.84 12.45
CA ALA A 52 -19.61 -2.79 12.53
C ALA A 52 -19.57 -1.86 13.78
N SER A 53 -18.70 -2.10 14.78
CA SER A 53 -18.56 -1.21 15.93
C SER A 53 -17.72 0.05 15.67
N GLY A 54 -17.32 0.32 14.42
CA GLY A 54 -16.54 1.50 14.05
C GLY A 54 -15.05 1.41 14.43
N ASN A 55 -14.59 0.25 14.90
CA ASN A 55 -13.21 0.04 15.29
C ASN A 55 -12.35 -0.46 14.12
N VAL A 56 -11.08 -0.04 14.11
CA VAL A 56 -10.05 -0.62 13.25
C VAL A 56 -9.79 -2.05 13.73
N TRP A 57 -10.00 -3.03 12.86
CA TRP A 57 -9.73 -4.42 13.15
C TRP A 57 -8.36 -4.82 12.58
N SER A 58 -7.55 -5.46 13.42
CA SER A 58 -6.23 -5.97 13.02
C SER A 58 -6.39 -7.30 12.33
N LEU A 59 -5.75 -7.46 11.17
CA LEU A 59 -5.68 -8.72 10.45
C LEU A 59 -4.85 -9.74 11.27
N PRO A 60 -5.10 -11.05 11.11
CA PRO A 60 -4.25 -12.10 11.65
C PRO A 60 -2.79 -11.96 11.17
N ALA A 61 -1.87 -12.46 11.99
CA ALA A 61 -0.45 -12.46 11.67
C ALA A 61 -0.19 -13.08 10.29
N GLY A 62 0.56 -12.35 9.46
CA GLY A 62 0.85 -12.76 8.08
C GLY A 62 -0.09 -12.16 7.03
N PHE A 63 -1.16 -11.48 7.45
CA PHE A 63 -2.00 -10.64 6.58
C PHE A 63 -1.99 -9.17 7.00
N ASP A 64 -1.35 -8.84 8.11
CA ASP A 64 -1.28 -7.52 8.75
C ASP A 64 -0.11 -6.64 8.24
N GLN A 65 0.69 -7.14 7.29
CA GLN A 65 1.83 -6.40 6.75
C GLN A 65 2.19 -6.79 5.31
N ALA A 66 2.90 -5.88 4.63
CA ALA A 66 3.57 -6.17 3.37
C ALA A 66 5.03 -5.66 3.39
N PRO A 67 6.01 -6.43 2.89
CA PRO A 67 5.90 -7.85 2.51
C PRO A 67 5.57 -8.76 3.71
N GLN A 68 4.98 -9.93 3.46
CA GLN A 68 4.55 -10.84 4.53
C GLN A 68 5.73 -11.44 5.31
N ASP A 69 6.78 -11.87 4.59
CA ASP A 69 7.88 -12.67 5.12
C ASP A 69 9.18 -11.85 5.29
N ALA A 70 9.07 -10.53 5.34
CA ALA A 70 10.20 -9.62 5.48
C ALA A 70 9.85 -8.46 6.42
N LYS A 71 10.79 -7.52 6.58
CA LYS A 71 10.54 -6.29 7.33
C LYS A 71 9.34 -5.56 6.74
N ALA A 72 8.35 -5.29 7.59
CA ALA A 72 7.16 -4.55 7.22
C ALA A 72 7.51 -3.19 6.59
N VAL A 73 6.90 -2.92 5.45
CA VAL A 73 6.94 -1.62 4.76
C VAL A 73 5.56 -0.99 4.73
N TYR A 74 4.52 -1.80 4.60
CA TYR A 74 3.14 -1.42 4.80
C TYR A 74 2.54 -2.21 5.95
N ARG A 75 1.66 -1.58 6.72
CA ARG A 75 0.80 -2.23 7.72
C ARG A 75 -0.63 -2.25 7.20
N LEU A 76 -1.28 -3.40 7.35
CA LEU A 76 -2.64 -3.63 6.86
C LEU A 76 -3.61 -3.70 8.03
N HIS A 77 -4.75 -3.05 7.88
CA HIS A 77 -5.88 -3.15 8.80
C HIS A 77 -7.19 -3.03 8.06
N VAL A 78 -8.25 -3.52 8.70
CA VAL A 78 -9.60 -3.45 8.17
C VAL A 78 -10.33 -2.33 8.91
N ARG A 79 -10.88 -1.38 8.15
CA ARG A 79 -11.81 -0.39 8.69
C ARG A 79 -13.24 -0.75 8.33
N ALA A 80 -14.10 -0.64 9.32
CA ALA A 80 -15.54 -0.68 9.12
C ALA A 80 -16.01 0.53 8.34
N LYS A 81 -16.81 0.31 7.30
CA LYS A 81 -17.61 1.39 6.72
C LYS A 81 -18.92 0.83 6.18
N ASN A 82 -19.83 1.76 5.90
CA ASN A 82 -21.25 1.55 5.65
C ASN A 82 -21.55 0.54 4.50
N GLN A 83 -22.84 0.27 4.28
CA GLN A 83 -23.30 -0.62 3.19
C GLN A 83 -22.80 -0.21 1.78
N THR A 84 -22.38 1.04 1.56
CA THR A 84 -21.95 1.55 0.24
C THR A 84 -20.62 0.96 -0.22
N ASN A 85 -19.75 0.51 0.69
CA ASN A 85 -18.47 -0.11 0.35
C ASN A 85 -18.48 -1.66 0.45
N GLY A 86 -19.67 -2.24 0.67
CA GLY A 86 -19.86 -3.68 0.87
C GLY A 86 -19.51 -4.18 2.28
N GLY A 87 -19.33 -3.28 3.25
CA GLY A 87 -19.21 -3.60 4.69
C GLY A 87 -17.82 -3.38 5.28
N TYR A 88 -16.76 -3.32 4.47
CA TYR A 88 -15.41 -3.02 4.95
C TYR A 88 -14.50 -2.41 3.88
N THR A 89 -13.40 -1.83 4.36
CA THR A 89 -12.28 -1.41 3.53
C THR A 89 -10.98 -1.86 4.18
N ILE A 90 -10.17 -2.61 3.45
CA ILE A 90 -8.80 -2.95 3.83
C ILE A 90 -7.91 -1.79 3.40
N GLU A 91 -7.10 -1.30 4.32
CA GLU A 91 -6.15 -0.24 4.07
C GLU A 91 -4.73 -0.75 4.31
N ALA A 92 -3.83 -0.43 3.38
CA ALA A 92 -2.39 -0.66 3.52
C ALA A 92 -1.69 0.69 3.67
N GLU A 93 -1.32 1.04 4.90
CA GLU A 93 -0.63 2.30 5.22
C GLU A 93 0.90 2.12 5.22
N PRO A 94 1.66 3.02 4.58
CA PRO A 94 3.11 2.96 4.60
C PRO A 94 3.62 3.24 6.02
N ILE A 95 4.57 2.43 6.49
CA ILE A 95 5.19 2.64 7.80
C ILE A 95 6.08 3.88 7.73
N ASN A 96 5.86 4.80 8.67
CA ASN A 96 6.66 6.02 8.84
C ASN A 96 7.38 5.99 10.20
N PRO A 97 8.71 6.20 10.23
CA PRO A 97 9.62 6.38 9.10
C PRO A 97 9.87 5.06 8.33
N GLY A 98 10.10 5.13 7.01
CA GLY A 98 10.29 3.95 6.19
C GLY A 98 10.61 4.22 4.72
N PRO A 99 10.88 3.18 3.91
CA PRO A 99 11.28 3.34 2.50
C PRO A 99 10.18 3.92 1.60
N MET A 100 8.92 3.84 2.05
CA MET A 100 7.74 4.41 1.38
C MET A 100 7.28 5.73 1.98
N GLN A 101 8.05 6.32 2.90
CA GLN A 101 7.75 7.65 3.42
C GLN A 101 7.76 8.69 2.30
N GLY A 102 6.68 9.47 2.20
CA GLY A 102 6.51 10.49 1.16
C GLY A 102 6.25 9.93 -0.24
N ASP A 103 5.92 8.64 -0.37
CA ASP A 103 5.53 8.08 -1.66
C ASP A 103 4.19 8.67 -2.15
N ILE A 104 4.13 9.05 -3.43
CA ILE A 104 2.95 9.70 -4.03
C ILE A 104 1.68 8.85 -3.99
N CYS A 105 1.81 7.52 -3.88
CA CYS A 105 0.68 6.62 -3.84
C CYS A 105 0.08 6.47 -2.43
N GLY A 106 0.82 6.88 -1.40
CA GLY A 106 0.38 6.85 0.00
C GLY A 106 -0.20 5.50 0.42
N SER A 107 -1.34 5.57 1.11
CA SER A 107 -2.10 4.40 1.56
C SER A 107 -2.97 3.84 0.45
N TYR A 108 -2.99 2.51 0.31
CA TYR A 108 -3.83 1.80 -0.65
C TYR A 108 -5.09 1.30 0.03
N LEU A 109 -6.24 1.43 -0.63
CA LEU A 109 -7.54 1.02 -0.11
C LEU A 109 -8.24 0.07 -1.07
N LEU A 110 -8.73 -1.04 -0.52
CA LEU A 110 -9.55 -2.01 -1.24
C LEU A 110 -10.83 -2.25 -0.43
N ASP A 111 -11.99 -1.96 -1.01
CA ASP A 111 -13.26 -2.29 -0.37
C ASP A 111 -13.79 -3.68 -0.77
N ALA A 112 -14.83 -4.13 -0.07
CA ALA A 112 -15.46 -5.43 -0.28
C ALA A 112 -16.08 -5.58 -1.69
N ASN A 113 -16.41 -4.47 -2.33
CA ASN A 113 -16.92 -4.44 -3.71
C ASN A 113 -15.78 -4.48 -4.75
N GLY A 114 -14.53 -4.59 -4.31
CA GLY A 114 -13.35 -4.59 -5.17
C GLY A 114 -12.95 -3.20 -5.68
N ARG A 115 -13.54 -2.12 -5.14
CA ARG A 115 -13.16 -0.75 -5.52
C ARG A 115 -11.81 -0.41 -4.90
N ARG A 116 -10.96 0.11 -5.78
CA ARG A 116 -9.61 0.56 -5.46
C ARG A 116 -9.63 2.05 -5.16
N ALA A 117 -8.82 2.49 -4.21
CA ALA A 117 -8.53 3.89 -3.98
C ALA A 117 -7.13 4.07 -3.38
N ASN A 118 -6.65 5.32 -3.37
CA ASN A 118 -5.43 5.72 -2.69
C ASN A 118 -5.72 6.96 -1.84
N GLN A 119 -5.08 7.05 -0.68
CA GLN A 119 -5.01 8.27 0.12
C GLN A 119 -3.56 8.73 0.14
N ALA A 120 -3.28 9.87 -0.49
CA ALA A 120 -1.96 10.47 -0.47
C ALA A 120 -1.66 11.09 0.91
N LEU A 121 -0.39 11.03 1.34
CA LEU A 121 0.09 11.73 2.53
C LEU A 121 0.26 13.22 2.19
N GLY A 122 -0.82 13.98 2.26
CA GLY A 122 -0.88 15.41 1.97
C GLY A 122 -2.19 15.79 1.28
N GLU A 123 -2.92 16.74 1.87
CA GLU A 123 -4.25 17.27 1.55
C GLU A 123 -5.21 16.34 0.80
N ALA A 124 -6.31 15.98 1.49
CA ALA A 124 -7.44 15.17 1.06
C ALA A 124 -7.82 15.33 -0.43
N ALA A 125 -7.09 14.66 -1.31
CA ALA A 125 -7.33 14.66 -2.73
C ALA A 125 -7.75 13.25 -3.08
N GLN A 126 -9.02 13.12 -3.49
CA GLN A 126 -9.47 12.03 -4.34
C GLN A 126 -8.37 11.82 -5.39
N ALA A 127 -7.62 10.72 -5.27
CA ALA A 127 -6.57 10.44 -6.23
C ALA A 127 -7.24 10.49 -7.61
N SER A 128 -6.77 11.39 -8.49
CA SER A 128 -7.32 11.46 -9.85
C SER A 128 -7.30 10.05 -10.43
N SER A 129 -8.32 9.68 -11.22
CA SER A 129 -8.44 8.32 -11.77
C SER A 129 -7.14 7.83 -12.45
N ARG A 130 -6.36 8.76 -13.03
CA ARG A 130 -5.03 8.50 -13.59
C ARG A 130 -3.97 8.18 -12.54
N MET A 131 -3.92 8.93 -11.43
CA MET A 131 -2.98 8.66 -10.33
C MET A 131 -3.27 7.31 -9.68
N MET A 132 -4.55 7.02 -9.43
CA MET A 132 -4.96 5.71 -8.93
C MET A 132 -4.56 4.60 -9.90
N ALA A 133 -4.85 4.76 -11.20
CA ALA A 133 -4.42 3.79 -12.21
C ALA A 133 -2.89 3.59 -12.21
N TYR A 134 -2.11 4.65 -12.08
CA TYR A 134 -0.64 4.57 -11.99
C TYR A 134 -0.19 3.76 -10.76
N CYS A 135 -0.72 4.06 -9.58
CA CYS A 135 -0.34 3.40 -8.33
C CYS A 135 -0.70 1.90 -8.30
N TRP A 136 -1.87 1.54 -8.84
CA TRP A 136 -2.35 0.16 -8.85
C TRP A 136 -1.82 -0.69 -10.02
N GLN A 137 -1.22 -0.08 -11.04
CA GLN A 137 -0.65 -0.82 -12.18
C GLN A 137 0.76 -1.37 -11.91
N GLY A 138 1.41 -0.97 -10.81
CA GLY A 138 2.78 -1.38 -10.50
C GLY A 138 3.80 -1.06 -11.60
N ARG A 139 3.48 -0.10 -12.47
CA ARG A 139 4.22 0.26 -13.69
C ARG A 139 5.12 1.49 -13.52
#